data_AF-A0A950RWP5-F1
#
_entry.id   AF-A0A950RWP5-F1
#
_cell.length_a   1.000
_cell.length_b   1.000
_cell.length_c   1.000
_cell.angle_alpha   90.00
_cell.angle_beta   90.00
_cell.angle_gamma   90.00
#
_symmetry.space_group_name_H-M   'P 1'
#
loop_
_entity.id
_entity.type
_entity.pdbx_description
1 polymer ?
#
loop_
_entity_poly.entity_id
_entity_poly.type
_entity_poly.pdbx_seq_one_letter_code
_entity_poly.pdbx_strand_id
1 'polypeptide(L)'
;QQAVPTFTESLALARHRGPRWTAYFCLYCLGESARLQGDLDRADALLKEALSLSSAASDRWGAFHALYGLAFVNLERGDFALATSQAQQSLSLCAELGDTRGSTYALETLGCIAVAQRQPHRAARLFGAAAVLREPVGDFTSATLQAARERGLASIRAQLGQREFATVWAHGRTLSFEQAVALARGADASENAPGGLSSREREVAQLVARGLSNREIADALVLTERTVESHLTHIFGKLGLRSRSQLTVWALENISHGPSTGSEFSTMT
;
A
#
# COMPACT_ATOMS: atom_id res chain seq x y z
N GLN A 1 -16.37 -26.23 -4.34
CA GLN A 1 -17.80 -26.14 -3.98
C GLN A 1 -18.15 -26.86 -2.66
N GLN A 2 -17.41 -27.87 -2.20
CA GLN A 2 -17.68 -28.55 -0.91
C GLN A 2 -17.15 -27.83 0.36
N ALA A 3 -16.26 -26.84 0.23
CA ALA A 3 -15.62 -26.19 1.37
C ALA A 3 -16.59 -25.33 2.23
N VAL A 4 -17.52 -24.61 1.60
CA VAL A 4 -18.45 -23.71 2.31
C VAL A 4 -19.39 -24.47 3.26
N PRO A 5 -20.05 -25.57 2.84
CA PRO A 5 -20.85 -26.39 3.76
C PRO A 5 -20.03 -26.92 4.94
N THR A 6 -18.84 -27.47 4.69
CA THR A 6 -17.98 -28.04 5.74
C THR A 6 -17.50 -26.99 6.74
N PHE A 7 -17.11 -25.80 6.29
CA PHE A 7 -16.73 -24.70 7.21
C PHE A 7 -17.91 -24.12 7.97
N THR A 8 -19.11 -24.10 7.37
CA THR A 8 -20.34 -23.63 8.06
C THR A 8 -20.72 -24.58 9.20
N GLU A 9 -20.69 -25.89 8.93
CA GLU A 9 -20.94 -26.92 9.94
C GLU A 9 -19.86 -26.91 11.04
N SER A 10 -18.59 -26.78 10.64
CA SER A 10 -17.46 -26.69 11.58
C SER A 10 -17.52 -25.43 12.44
N LEU A 11 -17.97 -24.30 11.90
CA LEU A 11 -18.18 -23.06 12.65
C LEU A 11 -19.31 -23.22 13.68
N ALA A 12 -20.42 -23.86 13.32
CA ALA A 12 -21.52 -24.14 14.25
C ALA A 12 -21.02 -25.00 15.43
N LEU A 13 -20.23 -26.04 15.14
CA LEU A 13 -19.62 -26.89 16.17
C LEU A 13 -18.59 -26.13 17.02
N ALA A 14 -17.73 -25.31 16.40
CA ALA A 14 -16.71 -24.54 17.09
C ALA A 14 -17.30 -23.49 18.04
N ARG A 15 -18.41 -22.85 17.67
CA ARG A 15 -19.14 -21.89 18.53
C ARG A 15 -19.72 -22.54 19.80
N HIS A 16 -20.08 -23.82 19.74
CA HIS A 16 -20.71 -24.51 20.86
C HIS A 16 -19.74 -25.26 21.77
N ARG A 17 -18.66 -25.88 21.23
CA ARG A 17 -17.77 -26.77 22.01
C ARG A 17 -16.31 -26.82 21.54
N GLY A 18 -15.90 -26.03 20.55
CA GLY A 18 -14.55 -26.10 19.97
C GLY A 18 -13.55 -25.09 20.57
N PRO A 19 -12.24 -25.29 20.35
CA PRO A 19 -11.24 -24.27 20.61
C PRO A 19 -11.58 -22.97 19.87
N ARG A 20 -11.44 -21.82 20.53
CA ARG A 20 -11.79 -20.50 19.95
C ARG A 20 -11.06 -20.20 18.64
N TRP A 21 -9.87 -20.78 18.43
CA TRP A 21 -9.11 -20.62 17.18
C TRP A 21 -9.80 -21.25 15.97
N THR A 22 -10.56 -22.33 16.17
CA THR A 22 -11.28 -23.01 15.08
C THR A 22 -12.42 -22.15 14.53
N ALA A 23 -13.08 -21.37 15.40
CA ALA A 23 -14.16 -20.47 15.01
C ALA A 23 -13.66 -19.32 14.10
N TYR A 24 -12.56 -18.64 14.47
CA TYR A 24 -12.02 -17.59 13.59
C TYR A 24 -11.54 -18.18 12.26
N PHE A 25 -10.88 -19.35 12.27
CA PHE A 25 -10.34 -19.94 11.04
C PHE A 25 -11.48 -20.29 10.05
N CYS A 26 -12.58 -20.86 10.56
CA CYS A 26 -13.76 -21.11 9.73
C CYS A 26 -14.36 -19.82 9.18
N LEU A 27 -14.48 -18.77 10.00
CA LEU A 27 -14.97 -17.45 9.57
C LEU A 27 -14.06 -16.83 8.51
N TYR A 28 -12.74 -16.94 8.66
CA TYR A 28 -11.77 -16.51 7.65
C TYR A 28 -11.96 -17.26 6.33
N CYS A 29 -12.04 -18.58 6.36
CA CYS A 29 -12.25 -19.38 5.14
C CYS A 29 -13.59 -19.09 4.46
N LEU A 30 -14.66 -18.89 5.23
CA LEU A 30 -15.96 -18.48 4.70
C LEU A 30 -15.92 -17.06 4.11
N GLY A 31 -15.23 -16.14 4.77
CA GLY A 31 -15.02 -14.77 4.31
C GLY A 31 -14.26 -14.73 2.98
N GLU A 32 -13.15 -15.46 2.88
CA GLU A 32 -12.40 -15.60 1.63
C GLU A 32 -13.24 -16.26 0.53
N SER A 33 -14.04 -17.27 0.85
CA SER A 33 -14.94 -17.87 -0.13
C SER A 33 -16.02 -16.90 -0.61
N ALA A 34 -16.56 -16.04 0.26
CA ALA A 34 -17.53 -15.02 -0.11
C ALA A 34 -16.88 -13.95 -1.01
N ARG A 35 -15.66 -13.52 -0.68
CA ARG A 35 -14.87 -12.59 -1.50
C ARG A 35 -14.64 -13.13 -2.90
N LEU A 36 -14.24 -14.40 -3.02
CA LEU A 36 -14.04 -15.05 -4.33
C LEU A 36 -15.33 -15.21 -5.15
N GLN A 37 -16.49 -15.15 -4.51
CA GLN A 37 -17.80 -15.13 -5.16
C GLN A 37 -18.25 -13.71 -5.52
N GLY A 38 -17.49 -12.68 -5.16
CA GLY A 38 -17.83 -11.26 -5.34
C GLY A 38 -18.77 -10.71 -4.27
N ASP A 39 -19.16 -11.50 -3.27
CA ASP A 39 -20.00 -11.05 -2.15
C ASP A 39 -19.11 -10.38 -1.08
N LEU A 40 -18.69 -9.16 -1.39
CA LEU A 40 -17.76 -8.38 -0.57
C LEU A 40 -18.39 -7.98 0.78
N ASP A 41 -19.71 -7.80 0.84
CA ASP A 41 -20.42 -7.44 2.06
C ASP A 41 -20.45 -8.61 3.05
N ARG A 42 -20.76 -9.81 2.56
CA ARG A 42 -20.67 -11.02 3.38
C ARG A 42 -19.23 -11.32 3.80
N ALA A 43 -18.26 -11.12 2.90
CA ALA A 43 -16.85 -11.30 3.22
C ALA A 43 -16.41 -10.37 4.37
N ASP A 44 -16.74 -9.09 4.26
CA ASP A 44 -16.45 -8.08 5.29
C ASP A 44 -17.07 -8.43 6.64
N ALA A 45 -18.34 -8.83 6.66
CA ALA A 45 -19.04 -9.21 7.89
C ALA A 45 -18.36 -10.42 8.58
N LEU A 46 -18.07 -11.47 7.82
CA LEU A 46 -17.43 -12.69 8.34
C LEU A 46 -16.01 -12.42 8.87
N LEU A 47 -15.23 -11.61 8.15
CA LEU A 47 -13.86 -11.27 8.54
C LEU A 47 -13.82 -10.31 9.75
N LYS A 48 -14.76 -9.37 9.86
CA LYS A 48 -14.92 -8.54 11.06
C LYS A 48 -15.32 -9.37 12.28
N GLU A 49 -16.19 -10.36 12.10
CA GLU A 49 -16.53 -11.30 13.17
C GLU A 49 -15.30 -12.11 13.60
N ALA A 50 -14.52 -12.61 12.64
CA ALA A 50 -13.26 -13.32 12.92
C ALA A 50 -12.30 -12.44 13.73
N LEU A 51 -12.11 -11.18 13.30
CA LEU A 51 -11.26 -10.21 14.00
C LEU A 51 -11.75 -9.96 15.43
N SER A 52 -13.06 -9.73 15.62
CA SER A 52 -13.64 -9.51 16.94
C SER A 52 -13.43 -10.69 17.89
N LEU A 53 -13.59 -11.92 17.39
CA LEU A 53 -13.37 -13.14 18.18
C LEU A 53 -11.91 -13.32 18.55
N SER A 54 -11.00 -13.10 17.60
CA SER A 54 -9.55 -13.18 17.85
C SER A 54 -9.08 -12.11 18.84
N SER A 55 -9.57 -10.87 18.72
CA SER A 55 -9.27 -9.81 19.69
C SER A 55 -9.79 -10.13 21.09
N ALA A 56 -11.01 -10.63 21.22
CA ALA A 56 -11.57 -11.02 22.52
C ALA A 56 -10.81 -12.20 23.18
N ALA A 57 -10.13 -13.02 22.38
CA ALA A 57 -9.31 -14.13 22.82
C ALA A 57 -7.82 -13.77 22.99
N SER A 58 -7.42 -12.52 22.74
CA SER A 58 -6.01 -12.12 22.63
C SER A 58 -5.18 -12.98 21.65
N ASP A 59 -5.86 -13.55 20.64
CA ASP A 59 -5.26 -14.38 19.61
C ASP A 59 -4.71 -13.50 18.47
N ARG A 60 -3.42 -13.22 18.54
CA ARG A 60 -2.72 -12.39 17.55
C ARG A 60 -2.65 -13.07 16.17
N TRP A 61 -2.68 -14.41 16.11
CA TRP A 61 -2.63 -15.15 14.84
C TRP A 61 -3.93 -15.00 14.07
N GLY A 62 -5.07 -15.17 14.74
CA GLY A 62 -6.36 -14.95 14.10
C GLY A 62 -6.59 -13.48 13.72
N ALA A 63 -6.10 -12.55 14.54
CA ALA A 63 -6.22 -11.12 14.26
C ALA A 63 -5.51 -10.71 12.96
N PHE A 64 -4.27 -11.16 12.72
CA PHE A 64 -3.56 -10.76 11.50
C PHE A 64 -4.20 -11.39 10.25
N HIS A 65 -4.65 -12.65 10.30
CA HIS A 65 -5.33 -13.28 9.15
C HIS A 65 -6.62 -12.53 8.77
N ALA A 66 -7.41 -12.16 9.77
CA ALA A 66 -8.63 -11.38 9.55
C ALA A 66 -8.34 -9.98 8.98
N LEU A 67 -7.32 -9.29 9.50
CA LEU A 67 -6.89 -7.97 9.00
C LEU A 67 -6.40 -8.02 7.56
N TYR A 68 -5.60 -9.02 7.21
CA TYR A 68 -5.16 -9.25 5.83
C TYR A 68 -6.36 -9.50 4.89
N GLY A 69 -7.31 -10.35 5.29
CA GLY A 69 -8.51 -10.62 4.49
C GLY A 69 -9.36 -9.36 4.28
N LEU A 70 -9.55 -8.56 5.34
CA LEU A 70 -10.26 -7.28 5.25
C LEU A 70 -9.55 -6.28 4.33
N ALA A 71 -8.22 -6.26 4.35
CA ALA A 71 -7.45 -5.42 3.45
C ALA A 71 -7.71 -5.79 1.97
N PHE A 72 -7.85 -7.08 1.65
CA PHE A 72 -8.22 -7.52 0.30
C PHE A 72 -9.63 -7.10 -0.09
N VAL A 73 -10.61 -7.27 0.80
CA VAL A 73 -11.99 -6.82 0.54
C VAL A 73 -12.02 -5.31 0.26
N ASN A 74 -11.30 -4.51 1.05
CA ASN A 74 -11.28 -3.06 0.88
C ASN A 74 -10.45 -2.62 -0.35
N LEU A 75 -9.42 -3.39 -0.73
CA LEU A 75 -8.72 -3.20 -2.01
C LEU A 75 -9.68 -3.41 -3.19
N GLU A 76 -10.50 -4.46 -3.17
CA GLU A 76 -11.49 -4.73 -4.23
C GLU A 76 -12.61 -3.69 -4.27
N ARG A 77 -12.99 -3.11 -3.12
CA ARG A 77 -13.92 -1.96 -3.03
C ARG A 77 -13.29 -0.63 -3.46
N GLY A 78 -11.97 -0.55 -3.57
CA GLY A 78 -11.25 0.68 -3.89
C GLY A 78 -11.00 1.61 -2.69
N ASP A 79 -11.32 1.20 -1.46
CA ASP A 79 -10.95 1.95 -0.24
C ASP A 79 -9.50 1.64 0.11
N PHE A 80 -8.59 2.25 -0.62
CA PHE A 80 -7.16 2.01 -0.47
C PHE A 80 -6.61 2.52 0.87
N ALA A 81 -7.25 3.52 1.49
CA ALA A 81 -6.82 4.05 2.77
C ALA A 81 -7.07 3.02 3.89
N LEU A 82 -8.28 2.47 3.94
CA LEU A 82 -8.63 1.44 4.90
C LEU A 82 -7.85 0.14 4.63
N ALA A 83 -7.73 -0.26 3.36
CA ALA A 83 -6.95 -1.44 2.98
C ALA A 83 -5.48 -1.32 3.40
N THR A 84 -4.87 -0.15 3.21
CA THR A 84 -3.48 0.10 3.63
C THR A 84 -3.35 -0.01 5.15
N SER A 85 -4.25 0.63 5.91
CA SER A 85 -4.21 0.61 7.37
C SER A 85 -4.32 -0.83 7.90
N GLN A 86 -5.26 -1.62 7.38
CA GLN A 86 -5.48 -3.01 7.79
C GLN A 86 -4.29 -3.91 7.44
N ALA A 87 -3.72 -3.78 6.23
CA ALA A 87 -2.55 -4.56 5.85
C ALA A 87 -1.30 -4.19 6.67
N GLN A 88 -1.13 -2.91 7.04
CA GLN A 88 -0.04 -2.46 7.93
C GLN A 88 -0.20 -2.98 9.36
N GLN A 89 -1.43 -3.03 9.88
CA GLN A 89 -1.73 -3.63 11.18
C GLN A 89 -1.44 -5.14 11.16
N SER A 90 -1.87 -5.85 10.11
CA SER A 90 -1.52 -7.26 9.90
C SER A 90 -0.01 -7.46 9.90
N LEU A 91 0.74 -6.68 9.12
CA LEU A 91 2.19 -6.78 9.05
C LEU A 91 2.86 -6.54 10.40
N SER A 92 2.36 -5.57 11.18
CA SER A 92 2.91 -5.27 12.50
C SER A 92 2.73 -6.45 13.45
N LEU A 93 1.55 -7.07 13.46
CA LEU A 93 1.29 -8.27 14.25
C LEU A 93 2.16 -9.45 13.81
N CYS A 94 2.30 -9.69 12.50
CA CYS A 94 3.16 -10.76 12.00
C CYS A 94 4.63 -10.55 12.38
N ALA A 95 5.12 -9.30 12.28
CA ALA A 95 6.48 -8.93 12.66
C ALA A 95 6.73 -9.16 14.16
N GLU A 96 5.79 -8.78 15.03
CA GLU A 96 5.86 -9.01 16.48
C GLU A 96 5.86 -10.50 16.84
N LEU A 97 5.21 -11.34 16.04
CA LEU A 97 5.17 -12.80 16.20
C LEU A 97 6.37 -13.51 15.58
N GLY A 98 7.20 -12.81 14.80
CA GLY A 98 8.25 -13.43 13.98
C GLY A 98 7.70 -14.32 12.86
N ASP A 99 6.44 -14.11 12.45
CA ASP A 99 5.79 -14.93 11.44
C ASP A 99 6.12 -14.44 10.03
N THR A 100 7.07 -15.12 9.40
CA THR A 100 7.52 -14.81 8.04
C THR A 100 6.40 -14.99 7.02
N ARG A 101 5.51 -15.99 7.19
CA ARG A 101 4.47 -16.30 6.20
C ARG A 101 3.42 -15.21 6.11
N GLY A 102 2.87 -14.81 7.25
CA GLY A 102 1.91 -13.71 7.37
C GLY A 102 2.53 -12.37 6.95
N SER A 103 3.82 -12.17 7.24
CA SER A 103 4.53 -10.98 6.76
C SER A 103 4.63 -10.93 5.22
N THR A 104 4.88 -12.06 4.56
CA THR A 104 4.84 -12.15 3.08
C THR A 104 3.46 -11.79 2.56
N TYR A 105 2.39 -12.37 3.13
CA TYR A 105 1.01 -12.05 2.76
C TYR A 105 0.72 -10.55 2.87
N ALA A 106 1.08 -9.93 4.00
CA ALA A 106 0.83 -8.51 4.23
C ALA A 106 1.65 -7.61 3.27
N LEU A 107 2.92 -7.94 3.01
CA LEU A 107 3.76 -7.19 2.06
C LEU A 107 3.24 -7.30 0.62
N GLU A 108 2.78 -8.47 0.18
CA GLU A 108 2.19 -8.63 -1.16
C GLU A 108 0.86 -7.89 -1.30
N THR A 109 0.05 -7.86 -0.23
CA THR A 109 -1.18 -7.07 -0.18
C THR A 109 -0.88 -5.60 -0.37
N LEU A 110 0.09 -5.07 0.38
CA LEU A 110 0.54 -3.69 0.25
C LEU A 110 1.13 -3.39 -1.12
N GLY A 111 1.83 -4.37 -1.72
CA GLY A 111 2.28 -4.30 -3.11
C GLY A 111 1.12 -4.15 -4.08
N CYS A 112 0.06 -4.95 -3.93
CA CYS A 112 -1.16 -4.86 -4.74
C CYS A 112 -1.88 -3.51 -4.55
N ILE A 113 -2.00 -3.03 -3.32
CA ILE A 113 -2.56 -1.71 -3.02
C ILE A 113 -1.73 -0.60 -3.69
N ALA A 114 -0.40 -0.68 -3.60
CA ALA A 114 0.49 0.29 -4.26
C ALA A 114 0.36 0.28 -5.78
N VAL A 115 0.11 -0.88 -6.41
CA VAL A 115 -0.23 -0.97 -7.84
C VAL A 115 -1.54 -0.24 -8.12
N ALA A 116 -2.60 -0.50 -7.34
CA ALA A 116 -3.89 0.14 -7.53
C ALA A 116 -3.82 1.68 -7.35
N GLN A 117 -2.98 2.15 -6.43
CA GLN A 117 -2.69 3.56 -6.21
C GLN A 117 -1.68 4.16 -7.23
N ARG A 118 -1.29 3.42 -8.27
CA ARG A 118 -0.32 3.86 -9.30
C ARG A 118 1.03 4.32 -8.73
N GLN A 119 1.55 3.58 -7.75
CA GLN A 119 2.88 3.78 -7.16
C GLN A 119 3.83 2.64 -7.56
N PRO A 120 4.25 2.58 -8.85
CA PRO A 120 4.96 1.43 -9.40
C PRO A 120 6.31 1.15 -8.70
N HIS A 121 7.02 2.20 -8.27
CA HIS A 121 8.28 2.03 -7.54
C HIS A 121 8.08 1.38 -6.17
N ARG A 122 7.11 1.90 -5.40
CA ARG A 122 6.79 1.37 -4.07
C ARG A 122 6.32 -0.08 -4.19
N ALA A 123 5.44 -0.36 -5.15
CA ALA A 123 4.96 -1.71 -5.41
C ALA A 123 6.09 -2.69 -5.77
N ALA A 124 7.01 -2.30 -6.65
CA ALA A 124 8.18 -3.11 -7.02
C ALA A 124 9.07 -3.44 -5.81
N ARG A 125 9.33 -2.45 -4.94
CA ARG A 125 10.12 -2.67 -3.72
C ARG A 125 9.42 -3.63 -2.75
N LEU A 126 8.13 -3.46 -2.53
CA LEU A 126 7.33 -4.33 -1.64
C LEU A 126 7.26 -5.77 -2.15
N PHE A 127 7.01 -5.97 -3.45
CA PHE A 127 7.03 -7.30 -4.04
C PHE A 127 8.42 -7.92 -4.05
N GLY A 128 9.48 -7.13 -4.25
CA GLY A 128 10.87 -7.59 -4.15
C GLY A 128 11.21 -8.08 -2.74
N ALA A 129 10.82 -7.34 -1.71
CA ALA A 129 11.00 -7.73 -0.31
C ALA A 129 10.22 -9.01 0.02
N ALA A 130 8.94 -9.09 -0.40
CA ALA A 130 8.13 -10.28 -0.20
C ALA A 130 8.71 -11.52 -0.91
N ALA A 131 9.34 -11.37 -2.08
CA ALA A 131 9.95 -12.47 -2.81
C ALA A 131 11.09 -13.13 -2.01
N VAL A 132 11.92 -12.33 -1.31
CA VAL A 132 13.00 -12.85 -0.45
C VAL A 132 12.44 -13.70 0.69
N LEU A 133 11.34 -13.26 1.30
CA LEU A 133 10.68 -14.03 2.37
C LEU A 133 10.05 -15.33 1.85
N ARG A 134 9.71 -15.38 0.55
CA ARG A 134 9.06 -16.53 -0.08
C ARG A 134 10.06 -17.60 -0.55
N GLU A 135 11.27 -17.21 -0.95
CA GLU A 135 12.28 -18.10 -1.53
C GLU A 135 12.61 -19.37 -0.71
N PRO A 136 12.82 -19.29 0.63
CA PRO A 136 13.19 -20.48 1.41
C PRO A 136 12.06 -21.49 1.59
N VAL A 137 10.80 -21.04 1.47
CA VAL A 137 9.61 -21.82 1.84
C VAL A 137 8.69 -22.13 0.65
N GLY A 138 9.02 -21.60 -0.54
CA GLY A 138 8.19 -21.72 -1.73
C GLY A 138 6.95 -20.83 -1.71
N ASP A 139 6.20 -20.79 -2.81
CA ASP A 139 4.98 -19.99 -2.90
C ASP A 139 3.81 -20.70 -2.21
N PHE A 140 3.51 -20.26 -0.99
CA PHE A 140 2.38 -20.72 -0.17
C PHE A 140 1.19 -19.76 -0.21
N THR A 141 1.25 -18.71 -1.05
CA THR A 141 0.18 -17.72 -1.18
C THR A 141 -1.02 -18.29 -1.93
N SER A 142 -2.21 -17.74 -1.71
CA SER A 142 -3.41 -18.18 -2.43
C SER A 142 -3.31 -17.90 -3.94
N ALA A 143 -3.94 -18.72 -4.76
CA ALA A 143 -3.92 -18.54 -6.23
C ALA A 143 -4.41 -17.14 -6.65
N THR A 144 -5.35 -16.56 -5.92
CA THR A 144 -5.85 -15.20 -6.15
C THR A 144 -4.78 -14.14 -5.89
N LEU A 145 -4.01 -14.28 -4.81
CA LEU A 145 -2.92 -13.38 -4.50
C LEU A 145 -1.78 -13.53 -5.50
N GLN A 146 -1.41 -14.77 -5.87
CA GLN A 146 -0.42 -15.03 -6.92
C GLN A 146 -0.80 -14.34 -8.22
N ALA A 147 -2.05 -14.51 -8.68
CA ALA A 147 -2.53 -13.89 -9.91
C ALA A 147 -2.58 -12.35 -9.81
N ALA A 148 -2.94 -11.79 -8.65
CA ALA A 148 -2.92 -10.34 -8.41
C ALA A 148 -1.48 -9.79 -8.45
N ARG A 149 -0.53 -10.48 -7.81
CA ARG A 149 0.90 -10.16 -7.85
C ARG A 149 1.44 -10.20 -9.28
N GLU A 150 1.13 -11.23 -10.04
CA GLU A 150 1.59 -11.38 -11.42
C GLU A 150 1.07 -10.26 -12.34
N ARG A 151 -0.23 -9.96 -12.27
CA ARG A 151 -0.81 -8.81 -12.98
C ARG A 151 -0.17 -7.49 -12.54
N GLY A 152 0.06 -7.33 -11.25
CA GLY A 152 0.72 -6.16 -10.68
C GLY A 152 2.15 -5.98 -11.22
N LEU A 153 2.96 -7.04 -11.21
CA LEU A 153 4.32 -7.01 -11.74
C LEU A 153 4.36 -6.75 -13.24
N ALA A 154 3.43 -7.32 -14.03
CA ALA A 154 3.30 -7.01 -15.44
C ALA A 154 2.98 -5.52 -15.67
N SER A 155 2.03 -4.96 -14.91
CA SER A 155 1.68 -3.53 -14.96
C SER A 155 2.86 -2.64 -14.58
N ILE A 156 3.61 -2.97 -13.53
CA ILE A 156 4.80 -2.21 -13.11
C ILE A 156 5.86 -2.21 -14.21
N ARG A 157 6.15 -3.37 -14.82
CA ARG A 157 7.12 -3.47 -15.92
C ARG A 157 6.70 -2.65 -17.13
N ALA A 158 5.42 -2.62 -17.45
CA ALA A 158 4.90 -1.79 -18.54
C ALA A 158 5.05 -0.28 -18.25
N GLN A 159 4.91 0.15 -16.99
CA GLN A 159 5.03 1.56 -16.59
C GLN A 159 6.47 2.05 -16.48
N LEU A 160 7.38 1.25 -15.92
CA LEU A 160 8.78 1.64 -15.67
C LEU A 160 9.75 1.22 -16.79
N GLY A 161 9.33 0.27 -17.62
CA GLY A 161 10.26 -0.42 -18.52
C GLY A 161 11.22 -1.35 -17.76
N GLN A 162 11.96 -2.16 -18.53
CA GLN A 162 12.69 -3.31 -17.99
C GLN A 162 13.86 -2.91 -17.07
N ARG A 163 14.62 -1.87 -17.42
CA ARG A 163 15.83 -1.46 -16.67
C ARG A 163 15.48 -0.87 -15.31
N GLU A 164 14.58 0.09 -15.28
CA GLU A 164 14.15 0.74 -14.05
C GLU A 164 13.44 -0.25 -13.12
N PHE A 165 12.55 -1.10 -13.67
CA PHE A 165 11.96 -2.20 -12.91
C PHE A 165 13.03 -3.08 -12.25
N ALA A 166 14.06 -3.51 -12.99
CA ALA A 166 15.10 -4.37 -12.45
C ALA A 166 15.86 -3.70 -11.28
N THR A 167 16.17 -2.41 -11.40
CA THR A 167 16.83 -1.64 -10.32
C THR A 167 15.95 -1.56 -9.07
N VAL A 168 14.69 -1.15 -9.21
CA VAL A 168 13.79 -0.96 -8.06
C VAL A 168 13.43 -2.31 -7.41
N TRP A 169 13.25 -3.35 -8.23
CA TRP A 169 13.05 -4.73 -7.76
C TRP A 169 14.25 -5.24 -6.98
N ALA A 170 15.46 -5.07 -7.50
CA ALA A 170 16.69 -5.46 -6.82
C ALA A 170 16.84 -4.74 -5.47
N HIS A 171 16.55 -3.45 -5.41
CA HIS A 171 16.54 -2.69 -4.16
C HIS A 171 15.52 -3.22 -3.15
N GLY A 172 14.31 -3.60 -3.60
CA GLY A 172 13.33 -4.26 -2.74
C GLY A 172 13.85 -5.56 -2.13
N ARG A 173 14.60 -6.34 -2.91
CA ARG A 173 15.19 -7.62 -2.47
C ARG A 173 16.37 -7.46 -1.52
N THR A 174 17.01 -6.29 -1.47
CA THR A 174 18.12 -6.04 -0.53
C THR A 174 17.64 -5.52 0.83
N LEU A 175 16.34 -5.21 0.97
CA LEU A 175 15.80 -4.72 2.24
C LEU A 175 15.87 -5.81 3.31
N SER A 176 16.34 -5.44 4.49
CA SER A 176 16.14 -6.25 5.69
C SER A 176 14.64 -6.36 6.01
N PHE A 177 14.26 -7.32 6.84
CA PHE A 177 12.87 -7.45 7.29
C PHE A 177 12.35 -6.15 7.94
N GLU A 178 13.14 -5.53 8.81
CA GLU A 178 12.79 -4.26 9.45
C GLU A 178 12.61 -3.13 8.44
N GLN A 179 13.50 -3.04 7.44
CA GLN A 179 13.39 -2.06 6.36
C GLN A 179 12.16 -2.30 5.48
N ALA A 180 11.80 -3.56 5.21
CA ALA A 180 10.58 -3.90 4.50
C ALA A 180 9.32 -3.49 5.28
N VAL A 181 9.32 -3.66 6.61
CA VAL A 181 8.24 -3.20 7.49
C VAL A 181 8.16 -1.67 7.52
N ALA A 182 9.30 -0.97 7.59
CA ALA A 182 9.35 0.49 7.53
C ALA A 182 8.82 1.03 6.18
N LEU A 183 9.23 0.40 5.07
CA LEU A 183 8.71 0.68 3.73
C LEU A 183 7.20 0.54 3.68
N ALA A 184 6.69 -0.59 4.18
CA ALA A 184 5.27 -0.90 4.25
C ALA A 184 4.45 0.12 5.05
N ARG A 185 5.00 0.59 6.18
CA ARG A 185 4.41 1.68 6.99
C ARG A 185 4.44 3.05 6.31
N GLY A 186 5.24 3.19 5.25
CA GLY A 186 5.37 4.44 4.50
C GLY A 186 6.39 5.42 5.07
N ALA A 187 7.25 5.00 6.00
CA ALA A 187 8.38 5.80 6.48
C ALA A 187 9.32 6.19 5.31
N ASP A 188 9.52 5.25 4.37
CA ASP A 188 10.32 5.45 3.16
C ASP A 188 9.80 6.53 2.19
N ALA A 189 8.50 6.85 2.22
CA ALA A 189 7.93 7.87 1.31
C ALA A 189 8.41 9.29 1.66
N SER A 190 8.91 9.47 2.90
CA SER A 190 9.57 10.68 3.37
C SER A 190 11.10 10.56 3.37
N GLU A 191 11.68 9.36 3.40
CA GLU A 191 13.15 9.19 3.49
C GLU A 191 13.85 9.03 2.13
N ASN A 192 13.18 8.48 1.11
CA ASN A 192 13.74 8.28 -0.23
C ASN A 192 13.13 9.19 -1.32
N ALA A 193 12.31 10.15 -0.91
CA ALA A 193 11.96 11.28 -1.76
C ALA A 193 13.18 12.17 -1.95
N PRO A 194 13.42 12.76 -3.13
CA PRO A 194 14.48 13.75 -3.26
C PRO A 194 14.32 14.79 -2.15
N GLY A 195 15.37 14.95 -1.33
CA GLY A 195 15.40 15.90 -0.22
C GLY A 195 14.36 15.70 0.90
N GLY A 196 13.83 14.49 1.06
CA GLY A 196 13.00 14.13 2.22
C GLY A 196 11.57 14.71 2.21
N LEU A 197 11.09 15.12 1.03
CA LEU A 197 9.77 15.74 0.88
C LEU A 197 8.64 14.70 0.89
N SER A 198 7.57 14.97 1.63
CA SER A 198 6.31 14.24 1.55
C SER A 198 5.66 14.39 0.18
N SER A 199 4.70 13.51 -0.15
CA SER A 199 3.97 13.59 -1.43
C SER A 199 3.36 14.98 -1.68
N ARG A 200 2.78 15.59 -0.64
CA ARG A 200 2.15 16.90 -0.76
C ARG A 200 3.16 18.05 -0.93
N GLU A 201 4.29 17.97 -0.23
CA GLU A 201 5.38 18.93 -0.40
C GLU A 201 6.02 18.85 -1.79
N ARG A 202 6.10 17.65 -2.38
CA ARG A 202 6.57 17.47 -3.77
C ARG A 202 5.64 18.10 -4.79
N GLU A 203 4.32 17.94 -4.64
CA GLU A 203 3.34 18.59 -5.53
C GLU A 203 3.48 20.13 -5.48
N VAL A 204 3.64 20.70 -4.29
CA VAL A 204 3.91 22.14 -4.13
C VAL A 204 5.23 22.53 -4.81
N ALA A 205 6.31 21.77 -4.60
CA ALA A 205 7.61 22.03 -5.24
C ALA A 205 7.55 21.95 -6.78
N GLN A 206 6.77 21.02 -7.35
CA GLN A 206 6.57 20.91 -8.80
C GLN A 206 5.81 22.11 -9.38
N LEU A 207 4.77 22.58 -8.71
CA LEU A 207 4.02 23.74 -9.18
C LEU A 207 4.83 25.04 -9.05
N VAL A 208 5.69 25.14 -8.03
CA VAL A 208 6.71 26.20 -7.94
C VAL A 208 7.67 26.14 -9.13
N ALA A 209 8.17 24.95 -9.48
CA ALA A 209 9.07 24.75 -10.62
C ALA A 209 8.42 25.15 -11.96
N ARG A 210 7.11 24.99 -12.07
CA ARG A 210 6.30 25.45 -13.21
C ARG A 210 6.01 26.96 -13.22
N GLY A 211 6.49 27.70 -12.22
CA GLY A 211 6.36 29.16 -12.14
C GLY A 211 5.04 29.67 -11.57
N LEU A 212 4.17 28.80 -11.04
CA LEU A 212 2.89 29.24 -10.45
C LEU A 212 3.14 30.08 -9.20
N SER A 213 2.24 31.01 -8.88
CA SER A 213 2.19 31.77 -7.63
C SER A 213 1.56 30.98 -6.48
N ASN A 214 1.69 31.45 -5.23
CA ASN A 214 1.07 30.77 -4.08
C ASN A 214 -0.45 30.67 -4.21
N ARG A 215 -1.09 31.68 -4.81
CA ARG A 215 -2.52 31.70 -5.11
C ARG A 215 -2.91 30.64 -6.14
N GLU A 216 -2.21 30.59 -7.26
CA GLU A 216 -2.47 29.58 -8.30
C GLU A 216 -2.20 28.16 -7.80
N ILE A 217 -1.20 27.98 -6.93
CA ILE A 217 -0.95 26.70 -6.26
C ILE A 217 -2.10 26.35 -5.31
N ALA A 218 -2.58 27.32 -4.54
CA ALA A 218 -3.70 27.13 -3.63
C ALA A 218 -4.95 26.69 -4.40
N ASP A 219 -5.25 27.36 -5.52
CA ASP A 219 -6.36 27.01 -6.40
C ASP A 219 -6.17 25.62 -7.04
N ALA A 220 -4.98 25.33 -7.57
CA ALA A 220 -4.67 24.05 -8.21
C ALA A 220 -4.73 22.85 -7.24
N LEU A 221 -4.44 23.09 -5.96
CA LEU A 221 -4.37 22.05 -4.94
C LEU A 221 -5.60 22.03 -4.01
N VAL A 222 -6.57 22.93 -4.20
CA VAL A 222 -7.74 23.10 -3.34
C VAL A 222 -7.31 23.35 -1.88
N LEU A 223 -6.42 24.33 -1.69
CA LEU A 223 -5.86 24.76 -0.41
C LEU A 223 -6.07 26.26 -0.20
N THR A 224 -5.72 26.76 0.99
CA THR A 224 -5.60 28.22 1.22
C THR A 224 -4.18 28.70 0.90
N GLU A 225 -4.02 29.97 0.51
CA GLU A 225 -2.69 30.57 0.28
C GLU A 225 -1.76 30.40 1.49
N ARG A 226 -2.29 30.55 2.72
CA ARG A 226 -1.56 30.34 3.98
C ARG A 226 -1.07 28.89 4.15
N THR A 227 -1.84 27.92 3.69
CA THR A 227 -1.43 26.50 3.73
C THR A 227 -0.27 26.26 2.76
N VAL A 228 -0.30 26.87 1.58
CA VAL A 228 0.82 26.81 0.62
C VAL A 228 2.09 27.44 1.20
N GLU A 229 1.97 28.60 1.85
CA GLU A 229 3.10 29.23 2.55
C GLU A 229 3.70 28.33 3.63
N SER A 230 2.85 27.68 4.45
CA SER A 230 3.31 26.72 5.46
C SER A 230 4.04 25.54 4.84
N HIS A 231 3.54 24.99 3.73
CA HIS A 231 4.24 23.94 3.00
C HIS A 231 5.59 24.42 2.48
N LEU A 232 5.69 25.63 1.92
CA LEU A 232 6.95 26.20 1.45
C LEU A 232 7.96 26.39 2.58
N THR A 233 7.53 26.86 3.76
CA THR A 233 8.41 26.97 4.94
C THR A 233 8.98 25.60 5.32
N HIS A 234 8.16 24.56 5.35
CA HIS A 234 8.63 23.21 5.66
C HIS A 234 9.58 22.66 4.59
N ILE A 235 9.27 22.88 3.30
CA ILE A 235 10.13 22.49 2.18
C ILE A 235 11.50 23.16 2.28
N PHE A 236 11.55 24.47 2.52
CA PHE A 236 12.81 25.20 2.69
C PHE A 236 13.62 24.66 3.86
N GLY A 237 12.97 24.39 4.99
CA GLY A 237 13.61 23.79 6.16
C GLY A 237 14.21 22.41 5.87
N LYS A 238 13.47 21.54 5.19
CA LYS A 238 13.92 20.18 4.83
C LYS A 238 15.07 20.17 3.84
N LEU A 239 15.02 21.06 2.83
CA LEU A 239 16.01 21.10 1.74
C LEU A 239 17.20 22.02 2.02
N GLY A 240 17.17 22.78 3.12
CA GLY A 240 18.20 23.80 3.41
C GLY A 240 18.21 24.97 2.42
N LEU A 241 17.08 25.23 1.75
CA LEU A 241 16.97 26.29 0.74
C LEU A 241 16.50 27.60 1.37
N ARG A 242 16.88 28.71 0.75
CA ARG A 242 16.60 30.07 1.25
C ARG A 242 15.65 30.86 0.36
N SER A 243 15.32 30.35 -0.83
CA SER A 243 14.46 31.06 -1.77
C SER A 243 13.61 30.15 -2.65
N ARG A 244 12.53 30.73 -3.17
CA ARG A 244 11.67 30.12 -4.19
C ARG A 244 12.45 29.78 -5.47
N SER A 245 13.41 30.62 -5.86
CA SER A 245 14.27 30.37 -7.03
C SER A 245 15.17 29.15 -6.84
N GLN A 246 15.73 28.95 -5.64
CA GLN A 246 16.49 27.75 -5.32
C GLN A 246 15.62 26.49 -5.33
N LEU A 247 14.38 26.58 -4.81
CA LEU A 247 13.43 25.47 -4.88
C LEU A 247 13.05 25.13 -6.33
N THR A 248 12.91 26.14 -7.19
CA THR A 248 12.67 25.95 -8.62
C THR A 248 13.81 25.14 -9.24
N VAL A 249 15.06 25.60 -9.10
CA VAL A 249 16.25 24.90 -9.64
C VAL A 249 16.34 23.47 -9.11
N TRP A 250 16.24 23.30 -7.79
CA TRP A 250 16.31 21.99 -7.15
C TRP A 250 15.22 21.04 -7.67
N ALA A 251 13.98 21.52 -7.80
CA ALA A 251 12.86 20.71 -8.29
C ALA A 251 13.03 20.32 -9.76
N LEU A 252 13.56 21.21 -10.62
CA LEU A 252 13.86 20.90 -12.02
C LEU A 252 14.92 19.79 -12.14
N GLU A 253 15.91 19.77 -11.25
CA GLU A 253 17.02 18.80 -11.23
C GLU A 253 16.64 17.45 -10.61
N ASN A 254 15.72 17.44 -9.63
CA ASN A 254 15.48 16.29 -8.76
C ASN A 254 14.07 15.69 -8.88
N ILE A 255 13.12 16.41 -9.50
CA ILE A 255 11.73 15.98 -9.66
C ILE A 255 11.42 16.03 -11.16
N SER A 256 11.80 14.98 -11.89
CA SER A 256 11.62 14.85 -13.35
C SER A 256 10.20 15.24 -13.81
N HIS A 257 10.13 15.98 -14.93
CA HIS A 257 8.89 16.52 -15.49
C HIS A 257 8.05 15.42 -16.14
N GLY A 258 6.80 15.25 -15.70
CA GLY A 258 5.75 14.67 -16.56
C GLY A 258 5.53 15.56 -17.79
N PRO A 259 5.04 15.02 -18.92
CA PRO A 259 5.05 15.71 -20.20
C PRO A 259 4.36 17.07 -20.11
N SER A 260 5.07 18.08 -20.59
CA SER A 260 4.57 19.43 -20.81
C SER A 260 3.33 19.37 -21.71
N THR A 261 2.18 19.79 -21.18
CA THR A 261 1.09 20.26 -22.02
C THR A 261 1.54 21.57 -22.66
N GLY A 262 2.21 21.45 -23.80
CA GLY A 262 2.53 22.56 -24.67
C GLY A 262 1.26 23.20 -25.21
N SER A 263 1.13 24.51 -24.95
CA SER A 263 0.75 25.54 -25.92
C SER A 263 -0.37 25.23 -26.90
N GLU A 264 -1.54 25.86 -26.69
CA GLU A 264 -2.17 26.70 -27.71
C GLU A 264 -2.79 27.94 -27.06
N PHE A 265 -1.96 28.97 -26.84
CA PHE A 265 -2.41 30.35 -26.98
C PHE A 265 -2.43 30.64 -28.48
N SER A 266 -3.60 30.54 -29.11
CA SER A 266 -3.83 31.12 -30.44
C SER A 266 -4.42 32.52 -30.26
N THR A 267 -3.53 33.50 -30.36
CA THR A 267 -3.83 34.85 -30.86
C THR A 267 -4.37 34.75 -32.29
N MET A 268 -5.60 35.22 -32.54
CA MET A 268 -6.03 35.83 -33.80
C MET A 268 -7.06 36.90 -33.42
N THR A 269 -6.66 38.18 -33.42
CA THR A 269 -6.89 39.18 -34.50
C THR A 269 -8.37 39.48 -34.72
#